data_AF-A0A2M9A5S9-F1
#
_entry.id   AF-A0A2M9A5S9-F1
#
_cell.length_a   1.000
_cell.length_b   1.000
_cell.length_c   1.000
_cell.angle_alpha   90.00
_cell.angle_beta   90.00
_cell.angle_gamma   90.00
#
_symmetry.space_group_name_H-M   'P 1'
#
loop_
_entity.id
_entity.type
_entity.pdbx_description
1 polymer ?
#
loop_
_entity_poly.entity_id
_entity_poly.type
_entity_poly.pdbx_seq_one_letter_code
_entity_poly.pdbx_strand_id
1 'polypeptide(L)'
;MWVVLFLDLDNLEYYGYIPEIPEDRESRVEIYRFDIPREYWDCFEKDFINPVDGQLDALIDIGDVDFLNADKCKKIIEWLDDRLTKPTPPVLKPFYEKLREYSFRAVELNTGVEIQL
;
A
#
# COMPACT_ATOMS: atom_id res chain seq x y z
N MET A 1 -6.38 5.17 -8.11
CA MET A 1 -5.45 4.73 -7.06
C MET A 1 -5.00 3.32 -7.34
N TRP A 2 -3.85 2.92 -6.83
CA TRP A 2 -3.42 1.54 -6.89
C TRP A 2 -2.50 1.15 -5.74
N VAL A 3 -2.38 -0.15 -5.54
CA VAL A 3 -1.28 -0.76 -4.79
C VAL A 3 -0.61 -1.80 -5.68
N VAL A 4 0.71 -1.85 -5.62
CA VAL A 4 1.54 -2.74 -6.43
C VAL A 4 2.43 -3.57 -5.52
N LEU A 5 2.24 -4.88 -5.53
CA LEU A 5 3.17 -5.81 -4.90
C LEU A 5 4.32 -6.08 -5.87
N PHE A 6 5.56 -5.89 -5.41
CA PHE A 6 6.75 -6.34 -6.12
C PHE A 6 7.03 -7.81 -5.77
N LEU A 7 7.09 -8.66 -6.79
CA LEU A 7 7.38 -10.09 -6.63
C LEU A 7 8.89 -10.36 -6.48
N ASP A 8 9.70 -9.51 -7.10
CA ASP A 8 11.15 -9.42 -6.95
C ASP A 8 11.60 -7.95 -7.02
N LEU A 9 12.80 -7.65 -6.54
CA LEU A 9 13.43 -6.33 -6.63
C LEU A 9 14.73 -6.36 -7.45
N ASP A 10 14.98 -7.45 -8.15
CA ASP A 10 16.25 -7.70 -8.83
C ASP A 10 16.34 -6.89 -10.13
N ASN A 11 17.43 -6.14 -10.30
CA ASN A 11 17.68 -5.33 -11.51
C ASN A 11 16.52 -4.37 -11.85
N LEU A 12 15.89 -3.77 -10.84
CA LEU A 12 14.94 -2.68 -11.02
C LEU A 12 15.64 -1.33 -11.10
N GLU A 13 15.05 -0.41 -11.86
CA GLU A 13 15.37 1.02 -11.79
C GLU A 13 14.63 1.63 -10.58
N TYR A 14 15.13 2.76 -10.07
CA TYR A 14 14.57 3.40 -8.88
C TYR A 14 14.49 4.91 -9.05
N TYR A 15 13.34 5.47 -8.69
CA TYR A 15 13.18 6.90 -8.44
C TYR A 15 13.33 7.16 -6.95
N GLY A 16 14.52 7.61 -6.54
CA GLY A 16 14.86 7.72 -5.12
C GLY A 16 14.90 6.33 -4.46
N TYR A 17 13.96 6.05 -3.57
CA TYR A 17 13.82 4.73 -2.91
C TYR A 17 12.64 3.91 -3.47
N ILE A 18 11.89 4.45 -4.43
CA ILE A 18 10.71 3.80 -5.01
C ILE A 18 11.17 3.01 -6.24
N PRO A 19 11.01 1.68 -6.27
CA PRO A 19 11.32 0.88 -7.45
C PRO A 19 10.37 1.25 -8.60
N GLU A 20 10.90 1.37 -9.80
CA GLU A 20 10.07 1.58 -10.99
C GLU A 20 9.37 0.29 -11.38
N ILE A 21 8.08 0.39 -11.71
CA ILE A 21 7.31 -0.73 -12.24
C ILE A 21 7.88 -1.08 -13.62
N PRO A 22 8.48 -2.28 -13.79
CA PRO A 22 9.20 -2.62 -15.01
C PRO A 22 8.24 -2.74 -16.21
N GLU A 23 8.77 -2.67 -17.43
CA GLU A 23 7.94 -2.82 -18.64
C GLU A 23 7.35 -4.24 -18.77
N ASP A 24 8.08 -5.26 -18.30
CA ASP A 24 7.71 -6.68 -18.31
C ASP A 24 6.85 -7.09 -17.09
N ARG A 25 5.84 -6.28 -16.79
CA ARG A 25 5.04 -6.29 -15.54
C ARG A 25 4.51 -7.66 -15.12
N GLU A 26 4.13 -8.51 -16.08
CA GLU A 26 3.35 -9.73 -15.83
C GLU A 26 4.07 -10.77 -14.95
N SER A 27 5.41 -10.76 -14.92
CA SER A 27 6.18 -11.70 -14.08
C SER A 27 6.74 -11.10 -12.80
N ARG A 28 6.66 -9.78 -12.62
CA ARG A 28 7.46 -9.07 -11.60
C ARG A 28 6.64 -8.27 -10.61
N VAL A 29 5.40 -7.93 -10.96
CA VAL A 29 4.51 -7.19 -10.08
C VAL A 29 3.08 -7.71 -10.14
N GLU A 30 2.34 -7.50 -9.07
CA GLU A 30 0.88 -7.63 -9.06
C GLU A 30 0.24 -6.28 -8.74
N ILE A 31 -0.73 -5.88 -9.55
CA ILE A 31 -1.36 -4.55 -9.46
C ILE A 31 -2.81 -4.70 -9.07
N TYR A 32 -3.20 -4.05 -7.98
CA TYR A 32 -4.59 -3.85 -7.60
C TYR A 32 -4.98 -2.39 -7.81
N ARG A 33 -5.95 -2.16 -8.70
CA ARG A 33 -6.53 -0.84 -8.95
C ARG A 33 -7.82 -0.70 -8.17
N PHE A 34 -8.02 0.46 -7.57
CA PHE A 34 -9.22 0.79 -6.83
C PHE A 34 -9.56 2.27 -6.99
N ASP A 35 -10.79 2.58 -6.65
CA ASP A 35 -11.33 3.93 -6.64
C ASP A 35 -12.10 4.15 -5.33
N ILE A 36 -11.87 5.30 -4.69
CA ILE A 36 -12.61 5.75 -3.51
C ILE A 36 -13.37 6.99 -3.97
N PRO A 37 -14.72 6.96 -3.95
CA PRO A 37 -15.53 8.09 -4.37
C PRO A 37 -15.16 9.35 -3.58
N ARG A 38 -15.24 10.51 -4.23
CA ARG A 38 -14.77 11.78 -3.68
C ARG A 38 -15.38 12.12 -2.32
N GLU A 39 -16.65 11.76 -2.11
CA GLU A 39 -17.37 11.97 -0.85
C GLU A 39 -16.78 11.19 0.35
N TYR A 40 -15.92 10.21 0.10
CA TYR A 40 -15.22 9.43 1.12
C TYR A 40 -13.76 9.86 1.34
N TRP A 41 -13.22 10.85 0.61
CA TRP A 41 -11.81 11.23 0.74
C TRP A 41 -11.49 11.76 2.13
N ASP A 42 -12.31 12.65 2.70
CA ASP A 42 -12.11 13.15 4.08
C ASP A 42 -12.17 12.01 5.12
N CYS A 43 -12.99 10.99 4.84
CA CYS A 43 -13.10 9.81 5.69
C CYS A 43 -11.84 8.94 5.54
N PHE A 44 -11.37 8.74 4.33
CA PHE A 44 -10.17 7.97 4.03
C PHE A 44 -8.92 8.62 4.62
N GLU A 45 -8.81 9.94 4.53
CA GLU A 45 -7.71 10.70 5.08
C GLU A 45 -7.62 10.57 6.61
N LYS A 46 -8.76 10.65 7.30
CA LYS A 46 -8.83 10.52 8.76
C LYS A 46 -8.66 9.08 9.24
N ASP A 47 -9.15 8.12 8.48
CA ASP A 47 -9.20 6.71 8.90
C ASP A 47 -7.93 5.94 8.54
N PHE A 48 -7.27 6.29 7.43
CA PHE A 48 -6.09 5.60 6.91
C PHE A 48 -4.86 6.49 6.85
N ILE A 49 -4.89 7.57 6.06
CA ILE A 49 -3.70 8.39 5.75
C ILE A 49 -3.05 8.94 7.03
N ASN A 50 -3.78 9.75 7.78
CA ASN A 50 -3.25 10.43 8.97
C ASN A 50 -2.72 9.43 10.03
N PRO A 51 -3.44 8.34 10.37
CA PRO A 51 -2.92 7.34 11.29
C PRO A 51 -1.69 6.58 10.77
N VAL A 52 -1.65 6.24 9.49
CA VAL A 52 -0.58 5.42 8.90
C VAL A 52 0.70 6.23 8.74
N ASP A 53 0.63 7.47 8.26
CA ASP A 53 1.78 8.36 8.16
C ASP A 53 2.46 8.58 9.51
N GLY A 54 1.65 8.84 10.54
CA GLY A 54 2.15 9.02 11.90
C GLY A 54 2.84 7.78 12.50
N GLN A 55 2.61 6.58 11.95
CA GLN A 55 3.22 5.33 12.41
C GLN A 55 4.39 4.84 11.54
N LEU A 56 4.35 5.10 10.24
CA LEU A 56 5.28 4.54 9.28
C LEU A 56 6.41 5.49 8.87
N ASP A 57 6.38 6.76 9.30
CA ASP A 57 7.21 7.82 8.71
C ASP A 57 7.12 7.75 7.18
N ALA A 58 5.88 7.60 6.72
CA ALA A 58 5.49 7.55 5.32
C ALA A 58 4.91 8.92 4.96
N LEU A 59 4.92 9.22 3.66
CA LEU A 59 4.37 10.45 3.11
C LEU A 59 3.19 10.08 2.20
N ILE A 60 2.26 9.29 2.72
CA ILE A 60 1.13 8.79 1.95
C ILE A 60 0.08 9.89 1.91
N ASP A 61 -0.05 10.60 0.79
CA ASP A 61 -1.13 11.56 0.58
C ASP A 61 -1.87 11.28 -0.73
N ILE A 62 -3.09 11.82 -0.87
CA ILE A 62 -3.88 11.70 -2.09
C ILE A 62 -3.17 12.44 -3.23
N GLY A 63 -2.88 11.71 -4.31
CA GLY A 63 -2.12 12.20 -5.46
C GLY A 63 -0.64 11.84 -5.42
N ASP A 64 -0.14 11.32 -4.29
CA ASP A 64 1.26 10.95 -4.11
C ASP A 64 1.48 9.43 -4.19
N VAL A 65 2.76 9.07 -4.37
CA VAL A 65 3.23 7.69 -4.43
C VAL A 65 4.30 7.46 -3.37
N ASP A 66 4.19 6.36 -2.65
CA ASP A 66 5.20 5.93 -1.67
C ASP A 66 5.43 4.42 -1.78
N PHE A 67 6.59 3.96 -1.29
CA PHE A 67 6.98 2.56 -1.24
C PHE A 67 7.18 2.07 0.20
N LEU A 68 6.40 1.07 0.56
CA LEU A 68 6.51 0.34 1.81
C LEU A 68 7.43 -0.87 1.60
N ASN A 69 8.67 -0.78 2.05
CA ASN A 69 9.56 -1.94 2.10
C ASN A 69 9.05 -2.99 3.11
N ALA A 70 9.67 -4.18 3.12
CA ALA A 70 9.27 -5.28 4.01
C ALA A 70 9.11 -4.89 5.49
N ASP A 71 9.94 -3.99 6.03
CA ASP A 71 9.81 -3.53 7.43
C ASP A 71 8.62 -2.59 7.64
N LYS A 72 8.35 -1.69 6.70
CA LYS A 72 7.12 -0.88 6.70
C LYS A 72 5.88 -1.77 6.50
N CYS A 73 5.97 -2.81 5.68
CA CYS A 73 4.90 -3.80 5.50
C CYS A 73 4.56 -4.55 6.79
N LYS A 74 5.54 -4.93 7.63
CA LYS A 74 5.26 -5.54 8.95
C LYS A 74 4.42 -4.62 9.83
N LYS A 75 4.77 -3.35 9.89
CA LYS A 75 4.05 -2.35 10.68
C LYS A 75 2.63 -2.11 10.17
N ILE A 76 2.46 -1.99 8.83
CA ILE A 76 1.13 -1.75 8.27
C ILE A 76 0.21 -2.97 8.41
N ILE A 77 0.77 -4.18 8.41
CA ILE A 77 0.03 -5.41 8.74
C ILE A 77 -0.55 -5.32 10.14
N GLU A 78 0.28 -4.99 11.14
CA GLU A 78 -0.17 -4.87 12.54
C GLU A 78 -1.28 -3.82 12.68
N TRP A 79 -1.14 -2.68 11.99
CA TRP A 79 -2.17 -1.65 11.96
C TRP A 79 -3.46 -2.12 11.28
N LEU A 80 -3.36 -2.77 10.12
CA LEU A 80 -4.51 -3.28 9.37
C LEU A 80 -5.23 -4.40 10.12
N ASP A 81 -4.50 -5.26 10.83
CA ASP A 81 -5.05 -6.31 11.68
C ASP A 81 -5.93 -5.73 12.78
N ASP A 82 -5.45 -4.71 13.50
CA ASP A 82 -6.28 -4.00 14.49
C ASP A 82 -7.44 -3.25 13.83
N ARG A 83 -7.17 -2.50 12.75
CA ARG A 83 -8.18 -1.67 12.08
C ARG A 83 -9.35 -2.49 11.55
N LEU A 84 -9.09 -3.66 10.97
CA LEU A 84 -10.12 -4.53 10.38
C LEU A 84 -11.01 -5.20 11.44
N THR A 85 -10.63 -5.20 12.72
CA THR A 85 -11.52 -5.63 13.82
C THR A 85 -12.62 -4.62 14.15
N LYS A 86 -12.45 -3.36 13.71
CA LYS A 86 -13.35 -2.24 14.00
C LYS A 86 -14.29 -1.96 12.82
N PRO A 87 -15.45 -1.33 13.05
CA PRO A 87 -16.32 -0.88 11.95
C PRO A 87 -15.53 -0.06 10.93
N THR A 88 -15.59 -0.48 9.66
CA THR A 88 -14.88 0.14 8.54
C THR A 88 -15.92 0.50 7.47
N PRO A 89 -15.86 1.72 6.89
CA PRO A 89 -16.71 2.05 5.76
C PRO A 89 -16.59 0.98 4.66
N PRO A 90 -17.70 0.41 4.15
CA PRO A 90 -17.64 -0.69 3.17
C PRO A 90 -16.83 -0.38 1.92
N VAL A 91 -16.72 0.90 1.56
CA VAL A 91 -15.94 1.37 0.41
C VAL A 91 -14.43 1.31 0.62
N LEU A 92 -13.95 1.41 1.87
CA LEU A 92 -12.51 1.37 2.19
C LEU A 92 -12.02 -0.06 2.45
N LYS A 93 -12.93 -0.94 2.86
CA LYS A 93 -12.61 -2.31 3.26
C LYS A 93 -11.86 -3.13 2.19
N PRO A 94 -12.24 -3.11 0.89
CA PRO A 94 -11.50 -3.85 -0.14
C PRO A 94 -10.05 -3.40 -0.28
N PHE A 95 -9.79 -2.09 -0.17
CA PHE A 95 -8.43 -1.55 -0.19
C PHE A 95 -7.63 -2.03 1.03
N TYR A 96 -8.19 -2.00 2.24
CA TYR A 96 -7.50 -2.46 3.45
C TYR A 96 -7.15 -3.96 3.39
N GLU A 97 -8.10 -4.79 2.96
CA GLU A 97 -7.89 -6.23 2.82
C GLU A 97 -6.80 -6.52 1.80
N LYS A 98 -6.80 -5.82 0.67
CA LYS A 98 -5.80 -6.03 -0.37
C LYS A 98 -4.42 -5.52 0.03
N LEU A 99 -4.34 -4.34 0.64
CA LEU A 99 -3.08 -3.81 1.15
C LEU A 99 -2.48 -4.73 2.22
N ARG A 100 -3.32 -5.31 3.08
CA ARG A 100 -2.90 -6.31 4.06
C ARG A 100 -2.33 -7.55 3.37
N GLU A 101 -3.07 -8.13 2.43
CA GLU A 101 -2.63 -9.29 1.64
C GLU A 101 -1.28 -9.05 0.96
N TYR A 102 -1.14 -7.92 0.26
CA TYR A 102 0.09 -7.56 -0.43
C TYR A 102 1.24 -7.31 0.54
N SER A 103 0.97 -6.67 1.68
CA SER A 103 2.00 -6.44 2.70
C SER A 103 2.48 -7.77 3.29
N PHE A 104 1.60 -8.73 3.58
CA PHE A 104 2.00 -10.06 4.05
C PHE A 104 2.93 -10.75 3.06
N ARG A 105 2.56 -10.74 1.77
CA ARG A 105 3.36 -11.37 0.72
C ARG A 105 4.69 -10.66 0.49
N ALA A 106 4.71 -9.32 0.54
CA ALA A 106 5.94 -8.53 0.46
C ALA A 106 6.92 -8.87 1.58
N VAL A 107 6.42 -9.16 2.80
CA VAL A 107 7.26 -9.65 3.90
C VAL A 107 7.84 -11.04 3.61
N GLU A 108 7.02 -11.96 3.09
CA GLU A 108 7.48 -13.31 2.72
C GLU A 108 8.54 -13.30 1.61
N LEU A 109 8.38 -12.38 0.64
CA LEU A 109 9.27 -12.22 -0.51
C LEU A 109 10.49 -11.32 -0.19
N ASN A 110 10.51 -10.67 0.98
CA ASN A 110 11.49 -9.65 1.34
C ASN A 110 11.59 -8.50 0.30
N THR A 111 10.43 -8.05 -0.19
CA THR A 111 10.29 -6.98 -1.19
C THR A 111 9.61 -5.74 -0.59
N GLY A 112 8.47 -5.31 -1.17
CA GLY A 112 7.67 -4.19 -0.71
C GLY A 112 6.42 -3.96 -1.58
N VAL A 113 5.66 -2.93 -1.20
CA VAL A 113 4.42 -2.51 -1.84
C VAL A 113 4.51 -1.02 -2.18
N GLU A 114 4.31 -0.67 -3.45
CA GLU A 114 4.04 0.72 -3.83
C GLU A 114 2.56 1.03 -3.59
N ILE A 115 2.28 2.21 -3.06
CA ILE A 115 0.94 2.74 -2.85
C ILE A 115 0.86 4.08 -3.58
N GLN A 116 -0.13 4.24 -4.45
CA GLN A 116 -0.49 5.51 -5.06
C GLN A 116 -1.95 5.85 -4.78
N LEU A 117 -2.18 6.93 -4.05
CA LEU A 117 -3.52 7.43 -3.68
C LEU A 117 -3.97 8.61 -4.54
#